data_AF-A0A962SYE9-F1
#
_entry.id   AF-A0A962SYE9-F1
#
_cell.length_a   1.000
_cell.length_b   1.000
_cell.length_c   1.000
_cell.angle_alpha   90.00
_cell.angle_beta   90.00
_cell.angle_gamma   90.00
#
_symmetry.space_group_name_H-M   'P 1'
#
loop_
_entity.id
_entity.type
_entity.pdbx_description
1 polymer ?
#
loop_
_entity_poly.entity_id
_entity_poly.type
_entity_poly.pdbx_seq_one_letter_code
_entity_poly.pdbx_strand_id
1 'polypeptide(L)'
;MGDYPDVAADPTGAHHVPVLLDEVLRGLRVKAGMWFVDCTLGGGGHTAALLAKSAPDGRVLGIDADPAAIRRVSESQADAIAAGR
;
A
#
# COMPACT_ATOMS: atom_id res chain seq x y z
N MET A 1 26.39 0.12 -5.54
CA MET A 1 25.78 -0.63 -4.43
C MET A 1 25.61 0.36 -3.28
N GLY A 2 24.58 1.19 -3.33
CA GLY A 2 24.38 2.26 -2.36
C GLY A 2 23.52 1.73 -1.22
N ASP A 3 24.08 1.65 -0.03
CA ASP A 3 23.33 1.52 1.21
C ASP A 3 22.49 2.79 1.35
N TYR A 4 21.22 2.73 0.95
CA TYR A 4 20.25 3.72 1.40
C TYR A 4 19.84 3.30 2.81
N PRO A 5 20.07 4.14 3.83
CA PRO A 5 19.60 3.82 5.17
C PRO A 5 18.10 3.62 5.11
N ASP A 6 17.61 2.56 5.77
CA ASP A 6 16.19 2.39 6.06
C ASP A 6 15.72 3.70 6.67
N VAL A 7 14.78 4.38 6.01
CA VAL A 7 14.28 5.68 6.47
C VAL A 7 13.61 5.44 7.81
N ALA A 8 14.38 5.69 8.87
CA ALA A 8 13.92 5.60 10.24
C ALA A 8 12.56 6.30 10.33
N ALA A 9 11.59 5.60 10.92
CA ALA A 9 10.27 6.17 11.17
C ALA A 9 10.43 7.56 11.80
N ASP A 10 9.69 8.54 11.25
CA ASP A 10 9.76 9.92 11.70
C ASP A 10 9.55 9.98 13.22
N PRO A 11 10.53 10.50 14.00
CA PRO A 11 10.48 10.53 15.46
C PRO A 11 9.35 11.41 16.02
N THR A 12 8.60 12.11 15.16
CA THR A 12 7.46 12.97 15.54
C THR A 12 6.12 12.23 15.58
N GLY A 13 6.05 10.96 15.17
CA GLY A 13 4.78 10.25 15.04
C GLY A 13 3.95 10.72 13.83
N ALA A 14 4.57 11.43 12.87
CA ALA A 14 3.92 11.81 11.65
C ALA A 14 3.53 10.58 10.83
N HIS A 15 2.23 10.41 10.57
CA HIS A 15 1.75 9.41 9.63
C HIS A 15 2.35 9.71 8.24
N HIS A 16 3.12 8.76 7.69
CA HIS A 16 3.65 8.89 6.33
C HIS A 16 2.49 8.95 5.33
N VAL A 17 2.28 10.13 4.73
CA VAL A 17 1.27 10.34 3.70
C VAL A 17 1.84 9.92 2.35
N PRO A 18 1.17 9.04 1.58
CA PRO A 18 1.63 8.66 0.25
C PRO A 18 1.68 9.86 -0.71
N VAL A 19 2.78 9.97 -1.45
CA VAL A 19 2.96 11.04 -2.44
C VAL A 19 1.93 10.90 -3.56
N LEU A 20 1.23 12.00 -3.86
CA LEU A 20 0.20 12.07 -4.93
C LEU A 20 -0.96 11.08 -4.75
N LEU A 21 -1.32 10.74 -3.51
CA LEU A 21 -2.36 9.77 -3.20
C LEU A 21 -3.67 10.06 -3.94
N ASP A 22 -4.16 11.30 -3.83
CA ASP A 22 -5.42 11.72 -4.40
C ASP A 22 -5.41 11.72 -5.92
N GLU A 23 -4.29 12.15 -6.53
CA GLU A 23 -4.08 12.11 -7.98
C GLU A 23 -4.08 10.68 -8.49
N VAL A 24 -3.44 9.75 -7.79
CA VAL A 24 -3.44 8.31 -8.14
C VAL A 24 -4.86 7.75 -8.08
N LEU A 25 -5.59 7.97 -6.99
CA LEU A 25 -6.96 7.46 -6.84
C LEU A 25 -7.92 8.02 -7.91
N ARG A 26 -7.78 9.31 -8.24
CA ARG A 26 -8.56 9.95 -9.31
C ARG A 26 -8.13 9.45 -10.69
N GLY A 27 -6.83 9.37 -10.95
CA GLY A 27 -6.26 8.96 -12.23
C GLY A 27 -6.60 7.53 -12.60
N LEU A 28 -6.56 6.61 -11.62
CA LEU A 28 -6.98 5.22 -11.78
C LEU A 28 -8.51 5.05 -11.79
N ARG A 29 -9.26 6.11 -11.47
CA ARG A 29 -10.74 6.11 -11.40
C ARG A 29 -11.25 4.94 -10.54
N VAL A 30 -10.64 4.76 -9.37
CA VAL A 30 -10.89 3.64 -8.46
C VAL A 30 -12.37 3.54 -8.10
N LYS A 31 -12.92 2.33 -8.21
CA LYS A 31 -14.30 1.97 -7.86
C LYS A 31 -14.31 0.67 -7.07
N ALA A 32 -15.44 0.40 -6.41
CA ALA A 32 -15.71 -0.88 -5.75
C ALA A 32 -15.49 -2.07 -6.70
N GLY A 33 -14.92 -3.15 -6.17
CA GLY A 33 -14.71 -4.42 -6.88
C GLY A 33 -13.55 -4.43 -7.88
N MET A 34 -12.85 -3.31 -8.07
CA MET A 34 -11.71 -3.24 -9.01
C MET A 34 -10.47 -3.95 -8.46
N TRP A 35 -9.65 -4.45 -9.39
CA TRP A 35 -8.39 -5.12 -9.08
C TRP A 35 -7.23 -4.24 -9.50
N PHE A 36 -6.21 -4.17 -8.65
CA PHE A 36 -5.03 -3.32 -8.85
C PHE A 36 -3.75 -4.12 -8.70
N VAL A 37 -2.68 -3.61 -9.29
CA VAL A 37 -1.31 -4.05 -9.01
C VAL A 37 -0.55 -2.84 -8.47
N ASP A 38 -0.07 -2.95 -7.23
CA ASP A 38 0.85 -1.98 -6.64
C ASP A 38 2.26 -2.55 -6.79
N CYS A 39 2.97 -2.08 -7.82
CA CYS A 39 4.30 -2.61 -8.18
C CYS A 39 5.43 -2.13 -7.26
N THR A 40 5.14 -1.24 -6.31
CA THR A 40 6.11 -0.60 -5.43
C THR A 40 5.51 -0.47 -4.03
N LEU A 41 5.15 -1.61 -3.45
CA LEU A 41 4.36 -1.71 -2.22
C LEU A 41 4.89 -0.80 -1.11
N GLY A 42 6.21 -0.76 -0.89
CA GLY A 42 6.89 0.09 0.06
C GLY A 42 6.27 0.06 1.45
N GLY A 43 5.80 1.22 1.92
CA GLY A 43 5.09 1.34 3.20
C GLY A 43 3.61 0.93 3.18
N GLY A 44 3.05 0.58 2.03
CA GLY A 44 1.67 0.09 1.86
C GLY A 44 0.59 1.16 1.82
N GLY A 45 0.93 2.45 1.86
CA GLY A 45 -0.07 3.52 1.97
C GLY A 45 -0.98 3.67 0.73
N HIS A 46 -0.44 3.47 -0.49
CA HIS A 46 -1.27 3.43 -1.70
C HIS A 46 -2.16 2.18 -1.73
N THR A 47 -1.59 1.00 -1.47
CA THR A 47 -2.32 -0.26 -1.32
C THR A 47 -3.50 -0.14 -0.33
N ALA A 48 -3.29 0.43 0.86
CA ALA A 48 -4.35 0.61 1.85
C ALA A 48 -5.49 1.51 1.34
N ALA A 49 -5.16 2.61 0.66
CA ALA A 49 -6.16 3.50 0.09
C ALA A 49 -6.92 2.88 -1.09
N LEU A 50 -6.24 2.07 -1.91
CA LEU A 50 -6.86 1.29 -2.98
C LEU A 50 -7.86 0.27 -2.40
N LEU A 51 -7.45 -0.51 -1.39
CA LEU A 51 -8.31 -1.47 -0.69
C LEU A 51 -9.51 -0.81 -0.03
N ALA A 52 -9.33 0.37 0.57
CA ALA A 52 -10.41 1.12 1.21
C ALA A 52 -11.42 1.65 0.18
N LYS A 53 -10.94 2.27 -0.91
CA LYS A 53 -11.81 2.89 -1.93
C LYS A 53 -12.45 1.87 -2.87
N SER A 54 -11.86 0.69 -3.02
CA SER A 54 -12.38 -0.42 -3.82
C SER A 54 -13.17 -1.46 -3.01
N ALA A 55 -13.33 -1.25 -1.70
CA ALA A 55 -14.20 -2.06 -0.86
C ALA A 55 -15.64 -2.12 -1.42
N PRO A 56 -16.41 -3.20 -1.14
CA PRO A 56 -16.07 -4.30 -0.21
C PRO A 56 -15.18 -5.40 -0.80
N ASP A 57 -15.08 -5.50 -2.12
CA ASP A 57 -14.63 -6.68 -2.86
C ASP A 57 -13.42 -6.44 -3.78
N GLY A 58 -12.93 -5.20 -3.85
CA GLY A 58 -11.72 -4.86 -4.59
C GLY A 58 -10.47 -5.53 -4.03
N ARG A 59 -9.47 -5.72 -4.90
CA ARG A 59 -8.26 -6.49 -4.60
C ARG A 59 -6.99 -5.78 -5.04
N VAL A 60 -5.90 -6.01 -4.32
CA VAL A 60 -4.58 -5.45 -4.68
C VAL A 60 -3.52 -6.54 -4.66
N LEU A 61 -2.83 -6.74 -5.78
CA LEU A 61 -1.57 -7.48 -5.81
C LEU A 61 -0.43 -6.52 -5.48
N GLY A 62 0.09 -6.59 -4.25
CA GLY A 62 1.26 -5.83 -3.83
C GLY A 62 2.57 -6.55 -4.18
N ILE A 63 3.49 -5.84 -4.82
CA ILE A 63 4.82 -6.34 -5.21
C ILE A 63 5.87 -5.38 -4.66
N ASP A 64 6.92 -5.93 -4.06
CA ASP A 64 8.14 -5.19 -3.74
C ASP A 64 9.36 -6.09 -3.92
N ALA A 65 10.51 -5.47 -4.18
CA ALA A 65 11.78 -6.18 -4.15
C ALA A 65 12.28 -6.36 -2.71
N ASP A 66 11.89 -5.48 -1.79
CA ASP A 66 12.23 -5.56 -0.37
C ASP A 66 11.30 -6.55 0.38
N PRO A 67 11.83 -7.68 0.90
CA PRO A 67 11.04 -8.59 1.70
C PRO A 67 10.54 -7.99 3.01
N ALA A 68 11.18 -6.94 3.54
CA ALA A 68 10.72 -6.28 4.75
C ALA A 68 9.46 -5.44 4.52
N ALA A 69 9.35 -4.75 3.38
CA ALA A 69 8.12 -4.11 2.92
C ALA A 69 6.96 -5.11 2.83
N ILE A 70 7.18 -6.27 2.21
CA ILE A 70 6.17 -7.33 2.10
C ILE A 70 5.71 -7.80 3.49
N ARG A 71 6.65 -8.10 4.40
CA ARG A 71 6.31 -8.53 5.78
C ARG A 71 5.49 -7.48 6.53
N ARG A 72 5.97 -6.22 6.53
CA ARG A 72 5.31 -5.10 7.22
C ARG A 72 3.88 -4.90 6.72
N VAL A 73 3.67 -4.90 5.40
CA VAL A 73 2.33 -4.71 4.85
C VAL A 73 1.45 -5.93 5.09
N SER A 74 2.00 -7.15 4.99
CA SER A 74 1.26 -8.39 5.29
C SER A 74 0.73 -8.40 6.72
N GLU A 75 1.52 -7.93 7.69
CA GLU A 75 1.10 -7.79 9.08
C GLU A 75 0.03 -6.69 9.24
N SER A 76 0.25 -5.50 8.65
CA SER A 76 -0.67 -4.37 8.78
C SER A 76 -1.99 -4.52 8.03
N GLN A 77 -2.04 -5.37 7.00
CA GLN A 77 -3.20 -5.65 6.15
C GLN A 77 -3.72 -7.09 6.34
N ALA A 78 -3.44 -7.70 7.49
CA ALA A 78 -3.81 -9.10 7.77
C ALA A 78 -5.31 -9.37 7.53
N ASP A 79 -6.19 -8.43 7.91
CA ASP A 79 -7.63 -8.58 7.71
C ASP A 79 -8.03 -8.59 6.23
N ALA A 80 -7.41 -7.74 5.41
CA ALA A 80 -7.68 -7.70 3.97
C ALA A 80 -7.20 -8.99 3.29
N ILE A 81 -6.00 -9.47 3.67
CA ILE A 81 -5.44 -10.73 3.18
C ILE A 81 -6.31 -11.92 3.58
N ALA A 82 -6.76 -11.98 4.84
CA ALA A 82 -7.66 -13.02 5.33
C ALA A 82 -9.01 -13.00 4.58
N ALA A 83 -9.47 -11.82 4.14
CA ALA A 83 -10.64 -11.64 3.30
C ALA A 83 -10.38 -11.91 1.80
N GLY A 84 -9.15 -12.26 1.41
CA GLY A 84 -8.77 -12.54 0.02
C GLY A 84 -8.76 -11.31 -0.88
N ARG A 85 -8.45 -10.14 -0.30
CA ARG A 85 -8.38 -8.85 -1.00
C ARG A 85 -6.97 -8.32 -1.10
#